data_AF-A0A142FHJ8-F1
#
_entry.id   AF-A0A142FHJ8-F1
#
_cell.length_a   1.000
_cell.length_b   1.000
_cell.length_c   1.000
_cell.angle_alpha   90.00
_cell.angle_beta   90.00
_cell.angle_gamma   90.00
#
_symmetry.space_group_name_H-M   'P 1'
#
loop_
_entity.id
_entity.type
_entity.pdbx_description
1 polymer ?
#
loop_
_entity_poly.entity_id
_entity_poly.type
_entity_poly.pdbx_seq_one_letter_code
_entity_poly.pdbx_strand_id
1 'polypeptide(L)'
;MYSVMIARYKYFPEVKTKGMSAAPRLVLFTSEHSHYSIKKAGAALGFGTDNVILLSTDERGRVIPADLEAKILDAKQKGYVPLFVNATAGSTVYGAFDPINEIADICEKYNLWLHVDGAWGGGLLMSRKHRHKLNGI
;
A
#
# COMPACT_ATOMS: atom_id res chain seq x y z
N MET A 1 -5.68 -5.17 -7.29
CA MET A 1 -6.90 -4.50 -7.81
C MET A 1 -8.05 -4.57 -6.82
N TYR A 2 -8.55 -5.76 -6.45
CA TYR A 2 -9.64 -5.90 -5.48
C TYR A 2 -9.36 -5.21 -4.14
N SER A 3 -8.15 -5.34 -3.60
CA SER A 3 -7.74 -4.67 -2.35
C SER A 3 -7.97 -3.15 -2.40
N VAL A 4 -7.54 -2.50 -3.49
CA VAL A 4 -7.76 -1.06 -3.72
C VAL A 4 -9.25 -0.73 -3.84
N MET A 5 -10.04 -1.55 -4.53
CA MET A 5 -11.49 -1.34 -4.66
C MET A 5 -12.21 -1.43 -3.30
N ILE A 6 -11.85 -2.42 -2.48
CA ILE A 6 -12.44 -2.63 -1.16
C ILE A 6 -12.06 -1.49 -0.22
N ALA A 7 -10.77 -1.11 -0.20
CA ALA A 7 -10.31 0.05 0.58
C ALA A 7 -11.10 1.30 0.21
N ARG A 8 -11.19 1.62 -1.09
CA ARG A 8 -12.00 2.75 -1.56
C ARG A 8 -13.44 2.67 -1.12
N TYR A 9 -14.08 1.51 -1.22
CA TYR A 9 -15.48 1.34 -0.82
C TYR A 9 -15.69 1.51 0.69
N LYS A 10 -14.74 1.05 1.52
CA LYS A 10 -14.80 1.20 2.98
C LYS A 10 -14.82 2.67 3.41
N TYR A 11 -13.99 3.50 2.79
CA TYR A 11 -13.84 4.91 3.18
C TYR A 11 -14.71 5.89 2.37
N PHE A 12 -15.01 5.56 1.11
CA PHE A 12 -15.76 6.39 0.16
C PHE A 12 -16.79 5.54 -0.64
N PRO A 13 -17.79 4.96 0.02
CA PRO A 13 -18.79 4.08 -0.63
C PRO A 13 -19.58 4.78 -1.74
N GLU A 14 -19.74 6.10 -1.66
CA GLU A 14 -20.41 6.95 -2.65
C GLU A 14 -19.74 6.92 -4.03
N VAL A 15 -18.45 6.61 -4.11
CA VAL A 15 -17.74 6.46 -5.39
C VAL A 15 -18.38 5.35 -6.24
N LYS A 16 -19.02 4.36 -5.61
CA LYS A 16 -19.73 3.28 -6.31
C LYS A 16 -20.83 3.81 -7.23
N THR A 17 -21.55 4.86 -6.83
CA THR A 17 -22.69 5.40 -7.58
C THR A 17 -22.43 6.76 -8.20
N LYS A 18 -21.54 7.57 -7.60
CA LYS A 18 -21.23 8.94 -8.05
C LYS A 18 -19.90 9.09 -8.77
N GLY A 19 -19.07 8.03 -8.81
CA GLY A 19 -17.75 8.05 -9.44
C GLY A 19 -16.67 8.77 -8.61
N MET A 20 -15.44 8.76 -9.12
CA MET A 20 -14.25 9.29 -8.41
C MET A 20 -14.31 10.80 -8.18
N SER A 21 -14.99 11.56 -9.03
CA SER A 21 -15.13 13.02 -8.90
C SER A 21 -15.96 13.45 -7.69
N ALA A 22 -16.73 12.53 -7.09
CA ALA A 22 -17.49 12.78 -5.86
C ALA A 22 -16.65 12.60 -4.58
N ALA A 23 -15.40 12.14 -4.70
CA ALA A 23 -14.45 12.00 -3.60
C ALA A 23 -13.30 13.01 -3.75
N PRO A 24 -12.62 13.39 -2.64
CA PRO A 24 -11.37 14.15 -2.72
C PRO A 24 -10.29 13.34 -3.45
N ARG A 25 -9.14 13.98 -3.72
CA ARG A 25 -8.00 13.32 -4.35
C ARG A 25 -7.42 12.24 -3.43
N LEU A 26 -7.72 10.97 -3.72
CA LEU A 26 -7.29 9.82 -2.94
C LEU A 26 -5.89 9.37 -3.34
N VAL A 27 -5.07 8.97 -2.36
CA VAL A 27 -3.66 8.59 -2.55
C VAL A 27 -3.39 7.17 -2.07
N LEU A 28 -2.66 6.40 -2.87
CA LEU A 28 -2.20 5.04 -2.61
C LEU A 28 -0.68 5.05 -2.44
N PHE A 29 -0.15 4.28 -1.49
CA PHE A 29 1.29 4.14 -1.26
C PHE A 29 1.73 2.71 -1.54
N THR A 30 2.91 2.53 -2.15
CA THR A 30 3.49 1.20 -2.41
C THR A 30 5.00 1.31 -2.54
N SER A 31 5.74 0.24 -2.23
CA SER A 31 7.20 0.18 -2.45
C SER A 31 7.59 0.52 -3.89
N GLU A 32 8.72 1.19 -4.10
CA GLU A 32 9.32 1.37 -5.43
C GLU A 32 9.71 0.02 -6.10
N HIS A 33 9.91 -1.03 -5.30
CA HIS A 33 10.14 -2.41 -5.75
C HIS A 33 8.88 -3.30 -5.70
N SER A 34 7.70 -2.71 -5.45
CA SER A 34 6.44 -3.45 -5.51
C SER A 34 6.08 -3.86 -6.95
N HIS A 35 5.18 -4.84 -7.07
CA HIS A 35 4.72 -5.26 -8.38
C HIS A 35 3.95 -4.13 -9.09
N TYR A 36 4.24 -3.93 -10.38
CA TYR A 36 3.66 -2.86 -11.21
C TYR A 36 2.11 -2.87 -11.27
N SER A 37 1.47 -3.98 -10.85
CA SER A 37 0.01 -4.08 -10.79
C SER A 37 -0.66 -3.02 -9.91
N ILE A 38 0.03 -2.46 -8.90
CA ILE A 38 -0.54 -1.39 -8.08
C ILE A 38 -0.70 -0.11 -8.90
N LYS A 39 0.32 0.27 -9.69
CA LYS A 39 0.20 1.39 -10.64
C LYS A 39 -0.86 1.13 -11.69
N LYS A 40 -0.93 -0.08 -12.27
CA LYS A 40 -2.00 -0.45 -13.21
C LYS A 40 -3.39 -0.35 -12.57
N ALA A 41 -3.55 -0.77 -11.32
CA ALA A 41 -4.81 -0.63 -10.60
C ALA A 41 -5.17 0.84 -10.35
N GLY A 42 -4.20 1.69 -9.97
CA GLY A 42 -4.43 3.13 -9.82
C GLY A 42 -4.92 3.79 -11.12
N ALA A 43 -4.29 3.45 -12.26
CA ALA A 43 -4.74 3.90 -13.56
C ALA A 43 -6.16 3.40 -13.90
N ALA A 44 -6.38 2.08 -13.81
CA ALA A 44 -7.63 1.45 -14.24
C ALA A 44 -8.84 1.83 -13.35
N LEU A 45 -8.63 2.07 -12.05
CA LEU A 45 -9.69 2.39 -11.10
C LEU A 45 -10.01 3.89 -11.00
N GLY A 46 -9.34 4.73 -11.81
CA GLY A 46 -9.60 6.16 -11.88
C GLY A 46 -8.91 7.00 -10.80
N PHE A 47 -7.88 6.47 -10.13
CA PHE A 47 -7.03 7.27 -9.24
C PHE A 47 -6.02 8.08 -10.04
N GLY A 48 -5.51 7.55 -11.14
CA GLY A 48 -4.37 8.11 -11.88
C GLY A 48 -3.04 7.70 -11.26
N THR A 49 -2.01 7.51 -12.09
CA THR A 49 -0.69 7.03 -11.65
C THR A 49 0.05 8.02 -10.75
N ASP A 50 -0.22 9.31 -10.89
CA ASP A 50 0.37 10.37 -10.07
C ASP A 50 -0.09 10.30 -8.61
N ASN A 51 -1.17 9.57 -8.34
CA ASN A 51 -1.71 9.33 -7.01
C ASN A 51 -1.29 7.96 -6.44
N VAL A 52 -0.40 7.25 -7.13
CA VAL A 52 0.25 6.04 -6.65
C VAL A 52 1.69 6.41 -6.28
N ILE A 53 1.87 6.80 -5.03
CA ILE A 53 3.13 7.30 -4.50
C ILE A 53 4.04 6.13 -4.16
N LEU A 54 5.25 6.17 -4.72
CA LEU A 54 6.28 5.17 -4.45
C LEU A 54 7.00 5.50 -3.15
N LEU A 55 7.16 4.49 -2.29
CA LEU A 55 7.91 4.53 -1.04
C LEU A 55 9.35 4.13 -1.32
N SER A 56 10.28 4.86 -0.73
CA SER A 56 11.71 4.59 -0.82
C SER A 56 12.06 3.34 -0.02
N THR A 57 13.04 2.61 -0.51
CA THR A 57 13.50 1.37 0.11
C THR A 57 14.93 1.46 0.63
N ASP A 58 15.26 0.62 1.60
CA ASP A 58 16.63 0.42 2.07
C ASP A 58 17.46 -0.37 1.04
N GLU A 59 18.76 -0.55 1.30
CA GLU A 59 19.65 -1.32 0.42
C GLU A 59 19.23 -2.78 0.22
N ARG A 60 18.29 -3.28 1.03
CA ARG A 60 17.73 -4.64 0.96
C ARG A 60 16.39 -4.67 0.22
N GLY A 61 15.96 -3.54 -0.33
CA GLY A 61 14.71 -3.38 -1.07
C GLY A 61 13.45 -3.41 -0.20
N ARG A 62 13.57 -3.09 1.10
CA ARG A 62 12.44 -3.01 2.04
C ARG A 62 12.02 -1.57 2.24
N VAL A 63 10.72 -1.30 2.31
CA VAL A 63 10.18 0.04 2.58
C VAL A 63 10.78 0.63 3.85
N ILE A 64 11.17 1.91 3.80
CA ILE A 64 11.60 2.71 4.95
C ILE A 64 10.33 3.31 5.60
N PRO A 65 9.92 2.89 6.81
CA PRO A 65 8.65 3.36 7.41
C PRO A 65 8.59 4.87 7.63
N ALA A 66 9.73 5.51 7.94
CA ALA A 66 9.81 6.96 8.07
C ALA A 66 9.44 7.71 6.78
N ASP A 67 9.77 7.15 5.61
CA ASP A 67 9.40 7.73 4.32
C ASP A 67 7.89 7.58 4.04
N LEU A 68 7.27 6.47 4.47
CA LEU A 68 5.81 6.32 4.44
C LEU A 68 5.12 7.42 5.26
N GLU A 69 5.55 7.62 6.51
CA GLU A 69 4.95 8.64 7.37
C GLU A 69 5.15 10.05 6.79
N ALA A 70 6.34 10.36 6.28
CA ALA A 70 6.61 11.64 5.62
C ALA A 70 5.68 11.89 4.40
N LYS A 71 5.49 10.87 3.55
CA LYS A 71 4.62 10.96 2.36
C LYS A 71 3.13 11.04 2.70
N ILE A 72 2.70 10.43 3.79
CA ILE A 72 1.34 10.62 4.33
C ILE A 72 1.12 12.08 4.73
N LEU A 73 2.07 12.66 5.47
CA LEU A 73 1.98 14.05 5.94
C LEU A 73 1.99 15.05 4.76
N ASP A 74 2.88 14.86 3.79
CA ASP A 74 2.94 15.69 2.57
C ASP A 74 1.61 15.62 1.77
N ALA A 75 1.04 14.43 1.60
CA ALA A 75 -0.25 14.27 0.93
C ALA A 75 -1.38 15.01 1.66
N LYS A 76 -1.43 14.92 3.00
CA LYS A 76 -2.42 15.65 3.81
C LYS A 76 -2.21 17.17 3.73
N GLN A 77 -0.97 17.65 3.71
CA GLN A 77 -0.65 19.07 3.57
C GLN A 77 -1.14 19.63 2.22
N LYS A 78 -1.13 18.81 1.17
CA LYS A 78 -1.68 19.15 -0.16
C LYS A 78 -3.21 19.08 -0.25
N GLY A 79 -3.89 18.73 0.85
CA GLY A 79 -5.33 18.51 0.89
C GLY A 79 -5.78 17.19 0.25
N TYR A 80 -4.86 16.25 0.03
CA TYR A 80 -5.17 14.93 -0.49
C TYR A 80 -5.50 13.97 0.66
N VAL A 81 -6.14 12.85 0.33
CA VAL A 81 -6.53 11.85 1.33
C VAL A 81 -5.72 10.56 1.14
N PRO A 82 -4.71 10.32 2.00
CA PRO A 82 -4.10 9.00 2.19
C PRO A 82 -5.16 7.95 2.50
N LEU A 83 -5.21 6.87 1.72
CA LEU A 83 -6.25 5.85 1.84
C LEU A 83 -5.70 4.45 2.09
N PHE A 84 -4.58 4.12 1.46
CA PHE A 84 -4.17 2.73 1.26
C PHE A 84 -2.67 2.61 1.18
N VAL A 85 -2.12 1.58 1.84
CA VAL A 85 -0.72 1.19 1.75
C VAL A 85 -0.63 -0.26 1.29
N ASN A 86 0.21 -0.52 0.28
CA ASN A 86 0.63 -1.85 -0.12
C ASN A 86 2.01 -2.15 0.46
N ALA A 87 2.06 -3.07 1.42
CA ALA A 87 3.30 -3.69 1.89
C ALA A 87 3.55 -4.98 1.11
N THR A 88 4.75 -5.13 0.54
CA THR A 88 5.10 -6.30 -0.27
C THR A 88 5.80 -7.35 0.60
N ALA A 89 5.18 -8.53 0.72
CA ALA A 89 5.75 -9.68 1.39
C ALA A 89 6.36 -10.63 0.35
N GLY A 90 7.58 -10.28 -0.10
CA GLY A 90 8.30 -11.00 -1.15
C GLY A 90 8.25 -10.25 -2.48
N SER A 91 9.10 -9.25 -2.66
CA SER A 91 9.26 -8.54 -3.93
C SER A 91 9.73 -9.48 -5.05
N THR A 92 9.37 -9.17 -6.30
CA THR A 92 9.61 -10.08 -7.43
C THR A 92 11.08 -10.25 -7.78
N VAL A 93 11.88 -9.20 -7.63
CA VAL A 93 13.31 -9.21 -8.02
C VAL A 93 14.18 -9.63 -6.85
N TYR A 94 14.08 -8.97 -5.70
CA TYR A 94 14.95 -9.21 -4.55
C TYR A 94 14.42 -10.29 -3.59
N GLY A 95 13.13 -10.62 -3.65
CA GLY A 95 12.49 -11.44 -2.61
C GLY A 95 12.45 -10.71 -1.26
N ALA A 96 12.44 -9.38 -1.27
CA ALA A 96 12.44 -8.55 -0.06
C ALA A 96 11.09 -8.58 0.65
N PHE A 97 11.10 -8.41 1.97
CA PHE A 97 9.90 -8.37 2.81
C PHE A 97 9.86 -7.01 3.51
N ASP A 98 8.82 -6.23 3.22
CA ASP A 98 8.58 -4.96 3.89
C ASP A 98 8.32 -5.17 5.39
N PRO A 99 8.69 -4.21 6.26
CA PRO A 99 8.47 -4.31 7.70
C PRO A 99 6.98 -4.11 8.05
N ILE A 100 6.17 -5.17 7.94
CA ILE A 100 4.70 -5.10 8.03
C ILE A 100 4.23 -4.53 9.36
N ASN A 101 4.81 -4.92 10.51
CA ASN A 101 4.43 -4.37 11.81
C ASN A 101 4.60 -2.84 11.88
N GLU A 102 5.76 -2.31 11.47
CA GLU A 102 6.03 -0.87 11.50
C GLU A 102 5.09 -0.11 10.54
N ILE A 103 4.79 -0.70 9.38
CA ILE A 103 3.81 -0.14 8.44
C ILE A 103 2.39 -0.19 9.03
N ALA A 104 2.04 -1.25 9.76
CA ALA A 104 0.73 -1.42 10.39
C ALA A 104 0.50 -0.37 11.49
N ASP A 105 1.51 -0.10 12.32
CA ASP A 105 1.44 0.94 13.36
C ASP A 105 1.17 2.33 12.74
N ILE A 106 1.81 2.64 11.61
CA ILE A 106 1.56 3.88 10.86
C ILE A 106 0.15 3.87 10.25
N CYS A 107 -0.28 2.76 9.66
CA CYS A 107 -1.63 2.65 9.09
C CYS A 107 -2.71 2.83 10.15
N GLU A 108 -2.54 2.29 11.35
CA GLU A 108 -3.45 2.48 12.48
C GLU A 108 -3.48 3.95 12.93
N LYS A 109 -2.31 4.56 13.13
CA LYS A 109 -2.16 5.98 13.53
C LYS A 109 -2.91 6.94 12.61
N TYR A 110 -2.87 6.70 11.30
CA TYR A 110 -3.46 7.59 10.29
C TYR A 110 -4.77 7.09 9.70
N ASN A 111 -5.28 5.93 10.14
CA ASN A 111 -6.48 5.26 9.63
C ASN A 111 -6.43 4.95 8.11
N LEU A 112 -5.37 4.27 7.67
CA LEU A 112 -5.23 3.78 6.29
C LEU A 112 -5.57 2.29 6.19
N TRP A 113 -6.02 1.86 5.01
CA TRP A 113 -6.11 0.45 4.68
C TRP A 113 -4.70 -0.13 4.47
N LEU A 114 -4.34 -1.16 5.24
CA LEU A 114 -3.16 -1.97 4.98
C LEU A 114 -3.51 -3.16 4.09
N HIS A 115 -2.83 -3.29 2.97
CA HIS A 115 -2.82 -4.48 2.14
C HIS A 115 -1.41 -5.08 2.13
N VAL A 116 -1.32 -6.39 2.38
CA VAL A 116 -0.08 -7.14 2.22
C VAL A 116 -0.15 -7.92 0.90
N ASP A 117 0.72 -7.57 -0.05
CA ASP A 117 0.93 -8.36 -1.27
C ASP A 117 1.85 -9.54 -0.95
N GLY A 118 1.22 -10.66 -0.60
CA GLY A 118 1.86 -11.94 -0.38
C GLY A 118 1.79 -12.87 -1.59
N ALA A 119 1.61 -12.36 -2.82
CA ALA A 119 1.45 -13.22 -4.00
C ALA A 119 2.64 -14.18 -4.19
N TRP A 120 3.85 -13.71 -3.92
CA TRP A 120 5.07 -14.53 -3.95
C TRP A 120 5.41 -15.10 -2.56
N GLY A 121 5.62 -14.24 -1.56
CA GLY A 121 6.10 -14.69 -0.24
C GLY A 121 5.03 -15.33 0.65
N GLY A 122 3.75 -15.27 0.29
CA GLY A 122 2.66 -15.84 1.09
C GLY A 122 2.77 -17.35 1.29
N GLY A 123 3.39 -18.08 0.36
CA GLY A 123 3.68 -19.50 0.53
C GLY A 123 4.55 -19.81 1.76
N LEU A 124 5.37 -18.86 2.23
CA LEU A 124 6.22 -19.05 3.41
C LEU A 124 5.42 -19.11 4.71
N LEU A 125 4.15 -18.69 4.72
CA LEU A 125 3.26 -18.86 5.89
C LEU A 125 3.08 -20.34 6.27
N MET A 126 3.18 -21.24 5.29
CA MET A 126 3.09 -22.69 5.49
C MET A 126 4.34 -23.27 6.18
N SER A 127 5.45 -22.54 6.17
CA SER A 127 6.70 -22.97 6.77
C SER A 127 6.84 -22.42 8.19
N ARG A 128 6.84 -23.30 9.20
CA ARG A 128 7.16 -22.91 10.59
C ARG A 128 8.51 -22.20 10.71
N LYS A 129 9.48 -22.55 9.85
CA LYS A 129 10.82 -21.96 9.83
C LYS A 129 10.84 -20.54 9.24
N HIS A 130 10.01 -20.24 8.25
CA HIS A 130 10.12 -19.00 7.46
C HIS A 130 8.94 -18.03 7.60
N ARG A 131 7.81 -18.45 8.20
CA ARG A 131 6.62 -17.59 8.39
C ARG A 131 6.89 -16.28 9.13
N HIS A 132 7.96 -16.23 9.94
CA HIS A 132 8.35 -15.02 10.67
C HIS A 132 8.67 -13.82 9.77
N LYS A 133 8.99 -14.05 8.48
CA LYS A 133 9.20 -12.98 7.50
C LYS A 133 7.94 -12.18 7.18
N LEU A 134 6.76 -12.73 7.50
CA LEU A 134 5.46 -12.09 7.29
C LEU A 134 4.81 -11.67 8.62
N ASN A 135 5.57 -11.58 9.72
CA ASN A 135 5.03 -11.12 11.00
C ASN A 135 4.36 -9.75 10.83
N GLY A 136 3.10 -9.64 11.27
CA GLY A 136 2.24 -8.46 11.09
C GLY A 136 1.10 -8.65 10.08
N ILE A 137 1.09 -9.76 9.33
CA ILE A 137 -0.05 -10.18 8.49
C ILE A 137 -1.17 -10.85 9.30
#